data_AF-A0A4R4VP53-F1
#
_entry.id   AF-A0A4R4VP53-F1
#
_cell.length_a   1.000
_cell.length_b   1.000
_cell.length_c   1.000
_cell.angle_alpha   90.00
_cell.angle_beta   90.00
_cell.angle_gamma   90.00
#
_symmetry.space_group_name_H-M   'P 1'
#
loop_
_entity.id
_entity.type
_entity.pdbx_description
1 polymer ?
#
loop_
_entity_poly.entity_id
_entity_poly.type
_entity_poly.pdbx_seq_one_letter_code
_entity_poly.pdbx_strand_id
1 'polypeptide(L)'
;MGHPDQAAAVSPLAAPAAIGVATTRFFVNIRVASRVMAAATVAATGRLPPEQAAALAAAFILYDLALTALLRRRRLPLALRLPLDCADVAGWCVLVGGPLDPAALPACPLAFETALRGWRRGALVTLLVGGSAGVALVAAGSQPAVAPFLWPAAGALGGVVISRYLDRQLAQRLREADAEHEATASRARLAGQGSVAFGRDTVVDAATRVWPLLAGTGPVPRSPLAAWRQRLAESIGDHAEFLDTALRNWQVLHNSADPDLTHDVEFRVREGDGTLLLVPSQVELLGHVLTELRPRGRVTVSAVGTGPLGQERRLVIDGRPVRLAADPGRVAGPYDLGPLIIGLSTLGSLAHCLPSFEAVPWPAGVALACAGLLLAWRAHLAVRARGASSRPGVVAAALLFGAVDAVTSTLLMRNLTSGGLIRVPFLYFLDFVIPLVVFSWPDLRRAHRWAVVAASAAIVAAGTALLPAPPQPRDLVILVWPAIFAVGATGVRTMLRRDAADLDALIARRRRAAEREGHARGRAEVFELVERDVRAAEERLRQHRDTIDPVLAAHAAERLGDIRDRLRRAGAASARAVGGAQGRTPA
;
A
#
# COMPACT_ATOMS: atom_id res chain seq x y z
N MET A 1 -24.51 -17.64 6.78
CA MET A 1 -24.66 -16.72 7.92
C MET A 1 -23.27 -16.29 8.34
N GLY A 2 -22.81 -15.13 7.85
CA GLY A 2 -21.49 -14.58 8.19
C GLY A 2 -21.56 -13.92 9.57
N HIS A 3 -20.59 -14.22 10.42
CA HIS A 3 -20.46 -13.57 11.74
C HIS A 3 -20.24 -12.06 11.54
N PRO A 4 -21.14 -11.19 12.01
CA PRO A 4 -20.99 -9.73 11.90
C PRO A 4 -19.80 -9.17 12.71
N ASP A 5 -19.22 -9.96 13.62
CA ASP A 5 -18.29 -9.45 14.64
C ASP A 5 -16.82 -9.37 14.22
N GLN A 6 -16.40 -9.94 13.08
CA GLN A 6 -15.00 -9.87 12.64
C GLN A 6 -14.67 -8.67 11.75
N ALA A 7 -15.69 -7.99 11.21
CA ALA A 7 -15.50 -6.75 10.44
C ALA A 7 -15.13 -5.54 11.33
N ALA A 8 -15.37 -5.62 12.65
CA ALA A 8 -15.23 -4.50 13.58
C ALA A 8 -13.80 -4.25 14.11
N ALA A 9 -12.83 -5.13 13.85
CA ALA A 9 -11.53 -5.10 14.53
C ALA A 9 -10.34 -4.61 13.68
N VAL A 10 -10.52 -4.14 12.44
CA VAL A 10 -9.51 -3.28 11.81
C VAL A 10 -9.81 -1.86 12.21
N SER A 11 -9.33 -1.48 13.39
CA SER A 11 -9.33 -0.09 13.77
C SER A 11 -8.68 0.71 12.63
N PRO A 12 -9.31 1.78 12.11
CA PRO A 12 -8.83 2.56 10.96
C PRO A 12 -7.58 3.42 11.30
N LEU A 13 -6.66 2.89 12.12
CA LEU A 13 -5.79 3.65 13.02
C LEU A 13 -4.31 3.73 12.63
N ALA A 14 -3.84 3.05 11.58
CA ALA A 14 -2.43 3.18 11.17
C ALA A 14 -2.18 4.49 10.38
N ALA A 15 -2.93 4.73 9.28
CA ALA A 15 -2.77 5.93 8.46
C ALA A 15 -2.92 7.28 9.20
N PRO A 16 -3.79 7.45 10.21
CA PRO A 16 -3.92 8.71 10.95
C PRO A 16 -2.67 9.09 11.77
N ALA A 17 -1.87 8.10 12.20
CA ALA A 17 -0.73 8.34 13.07
C ALA A 17 0.46 8.94 12.32
N ALA A 18 0.85 8.39 11.17
CA ALA A 18 1.91 8.98 10.33
C ALA A 18 1.51 10.34 9.76
N ILE A 19 0.23 10.50 9.38
CA ILE A 19 -0.30 11.80 8.94
C ILE A 19 -0.15 12.82 10.08
N GLY A 20 -0.42 12.44 11.35
CA GLY A 20 -0.26 13.30 12.53
C GLY A 20 1.19 13.72 12.84
N VAL A 21 2.18 12.86 12.58
CA VAL A 21 3.59 13.20 12.82
C VAL A 21 4.17 14.02 11.64
N ALA A 22 3.77 13.68 10.41
CA ALA A 22 4.13 14.43 9.21
C ALA A 22 3.55 15.86 9.27
N THR A 23 2.31 16.02 9.73
CA THR A 23 1.71 17.36 9.94
C THR A 23 2.48 18.17 10.97
N THR A 24 3.03 17.57 12.03
CA THR A 24 3.77 18.29 13.07
C THR A 24 5.13 18.83 12.57
N ARG A 25 5.83 18.10 11.70
CA ARG A 25 7.08 18.58 11.07
C ARG A 25 6.80 19.63 10.00
N PHE A 26 5.81 19.38 9.15
CA PHE A 26 5.34 20.33 8.15
C PHE A 26 4.85 21.64 8.79
N PHE A 27 4.21 21.54 9.96
CA PHE A 27 3.73 22.67 10.77
C PHE A 27 4.86 23.61 11.20
N VAL A 28 5.92 23.10 11.86
CA VAL A 28 7.07 23.94 12.26
C VAL A 28 7.70 24.59 11.06
N ASN A 29 7.93 23.79 10.03
CA ASN A 29 8.68 24.20 8.87
C ASN A 29 8.02 25.39 8.17
N ILE A 30 6.73 25.27 7.84
CA ILE A 30 5.99 26.39 7.23
C ILE A 30 6.00 27.62 8.13
N ARG A 31 5.72 27.48 9.43
CA ARG A 31 5.66 28.66 10.32
C ARG A 31 7.01 29.36 10.42
N VAL A 32 8.11 28.61 10.59
CA VAL A 32 9.47 29.17 10.65
C VAL A 32 9.83 29.89 9.35
N ALA A 33 9.55 29.29 8.18
CA ALA A 33 9.77 29.94 6.88
C ALA A 33 9.01 31.26 6.77
N SER A 34 7.73 31.22 7.12
CA SER A 34 6.86 32.39 7.13
C SER A 34 7.38 33.49 8.07
N ARG A 35 7.90 33.17 9.27
CA ARG A 35 8.47 34.17 10.19
C ARG A 35 9.69 34.86 9.60
N VAL A 36 10.62 34.08 9.06
CA VAL A 36 11.84 34.61 8.45
C VAL A 36 11.48 35.53 7.28
N MET A 37 10.55 35.11 6.43
CA MET A 37 10.11 35.90 5.29
C MET A 37 9.34 37.15 5.69
N ALA A 38 8.40 37.05 6.64
CA ALA A 38 7.66 38.21 7.13
C ALA A 38 8.59 39.26 7.74
N ALA A 39 9.57 38.84 8.54
CA ALA A 39 10.58 39.73 9.10
C ALA A 39 11.48 40.35 8.03
N ALA A 40 11.91 39.58 7.04
CA ALA A 40 12.68 40.10 5.91
C ALA A 40 11.89 41.14 5.11
N THR A 41 10.59 40.91 4.87
CA THR A 41 9.71 41.88 4.20
C THR A 41 9.53 43.15 5.02
N VAL A 42 9.32 43.04 6.34
CA VAL A 42 9.18 44.21 7.23
C VAL A 42 10.46 45.04 7.26
N ALA A 43 11.63 44.38 7.31
CA ALA A 43 12.93 45.06 7.26
C ALA A 43 13.18 45.71 5.89
N ALA A 44 12.89 44.99 4.79
CA ALA A 44 13.09 45.49 3.42
C ALA A 44 12.17 46.67 3.07
N THR A 45 10.98 46.72 3.65
CA THR A 45 10.01 47.83 3.48
C THR A 45 10.25 49.00 4.45
N GLY A 46 11.25 48.89 5.33
CA GLY A 46 11.61 49.96 6.27
C GLY A 46 10.59 50.20 7.39
N ARG A 47 9.66 49.26 7.61
CA ARG A 47 8.61 49.39 8.66
C ARG A 47 9.14 49.15 10.06
N LEU A 48 10.15 48.27 10.19
CA LEU A 48 10.94 48.13 11.41
C LEU A 48 12.42 48.11 11.06
N PRO A 49 13.29 48.55 11.98
CA PRO A 49 14.72 48.30 11.88
C PRO A 49 15.03 46.80 11.78
N PRO A 50 16.06 46.38 11.01
CA PRO A 50 16.39 44.97 10.80
C PRO A 50 16.60 44.18 12.08
N GLU A 51 17.23 44.77 13.10
CA GLU A 51 17.47 44.15 14.40
C GLU A 51 16.17 43.88 15.17
N GLN A 52 15.18 44.77 15.08
CA GLN A 52 13.88 44.59 15.72
C GLN A 52 13.04 43.54 14.98
N ALA A 53 13.07 43.57 13.64
CA ALA A 53 12.41 42.55 12.82
C ALA A 53 12.99 41.14 13.09
N ALA A 54 14.32 41.03 13.20
CA ALA A 54 14.99 39.77 13.53
C ALA A 54 14.66 39.27 14.95
N ALA A 55 14.66 40.16 15.95
CA ALA A 55 14.28 39.81 17.32
C ALA A 55 12.83 39.32 17.41
N LEU A 56 11.91 39.99 16.70
CA LEU A 56 10.51 39.57 16.62
C LEU A 56 10.38 38.20 15.95
N ALA A 57 11.07 37.97 14.83
CA ALA A 57 11.09 36.67 14.16
C ALA A 57 11.59 35.55 15.10
N ALA A 58 12.68 35.81 15.82
CA ALA A 58 13.26 34.85 16.76
C ALA A 58 12.27 34.51 17.89
N ALA A 59 11.59 35.51 18.46
CA ALA A 59 10.58 35.29 19.50
C ALA A 59 9.41 34.42 19.01
N PHE A 60 8.89 34.69 17.80
CA PHE A 60 7.81 33.88 17.22
C PHE A 60 8.27 32.48 16.79
N ILE A 61 9.51 32.32 16.32
CA ILE A 61 10.09 31.01 16.04
C ILE A 61 10.20 30.19 17.34
N LEU A 62 10.67 30.80 18.44
CA LEU A 62 10.72 30.14 19.75
C LEU A 62 9.32 29.73 20.23
N TYR A 63 8.33 30.59 20.03
CA TYR A 63 6.92 30.26 20.27
C TYR A 63 6.45 29.07 19.43
N ASP A 64 6.72 29.06 18.12
CA ASP A 64 6.32 27.99 17.20
C ASP A 64 7.00 26.64 17.55
N LEU A 65 8.27 26.68 17.99
CA LEU A 65 9.00 25.52 18.50
C LEU A 65 8.41 25.00 19.82
N ALA A 66 8.09 25.89 20.76
CA ALA A 66 7.48 25.53 22.04
C ALA A 66 6.08 24.93 21.83
N LEU A 67 5.25 25.55 20.99
CA LEU A 67 3.94 25.03 20.60
C LEU A 67 4.07 23.65 19.96
N THR A 68 5.08 23.43 19.12
CA THR A 68 5.32 22.12 18.52
C THR A 68 5.76 21.08 19.52
N ALA A 69 6.64 21.41 20.45
CA ALA A 69 7.04 20.52 21.54
C ALA A 69 5.82 20.13 22.38
N LEU A 70 4.89 21.06 22.62
CA LEU A 70 3.63 20.80 23.30
C LEU A 70 2.70 19.89 22.49
N LEU A 71 2.53 20.15 21.19
CA LEU A 71 1.70 19.34 20.28
C LEU A 71 2.21 17.90 20.12
N ARG A 72 3.53 17.68 20.23
CA ARG A 72 4.11 16.33 20.26
C ARG A 72 3.74 15.55 21.52
N ARG A 73 3.49 16.24 22.65
CA ARG A 73 3.18 15.64 23.94
C ARG A 73 1.67 15.53 24.21
N ARG A 74 0.89 16.48 23.70
CA ARG A 74 -0.55 16.61 24.00
C ARG A 74 -1.32 17.03 22.76
N ARG A 75 -2.52 16.47 22.59
CA ARG A 75 -3.48 16.94 21.58
C ARG A 75 -4.17 18.18 22.12
N LEU A 76 -3.88 19.34 21.52
CA LEU A 76 -4.59 20.58 21.84
C LEU A 76 -5.89 20.68 21.02
N PRO A 77 -7.02 21.04 21.65
CA PRO A 77 -8.28 21.22 20.95
C PRO A 77 -8.22 22.41 19.99
N LEU A 78 -8.99 22.32 18.90
CA LEU A 78 -9.11 23.39 17.89
C LEU A 78 -9.55 24.71 18.51
N ALA A 79 -10.42 24.67 19.52
CA ALA A 79 -10.92 25.85 20.22
C ALA A 79 -9.83 26.70 20.88
N LEU A 80 -8.68 26.11 21.24
CA LEU A 80 -7.54 26.85 21.80
C LEU A 80 -6.56 27.32 20.72
N ARG A 81 -6.32 26.50 19.69
CA ARG A 81 -5.35 26.80 18.64
C ARG A 81 -5.84 27.87 17.67
N LEU A 82 -7.13 27.84 17.34
CA LEU A 82 -7.69 28.71 16.31
C LEU A 82 -7.65 30.20 16.70
N PRO A 83 -8.03 30.63 17.91
CA PRO A 83 -7.89 32.03 18.31
C PRO A 83 -6.44 32.53 18.28
N LEU A 84 -5.48 31.68 18.67
CA LEU A 84 -4.05 31.99 18.64
C LEU A 84 -3.58 32.20 17.20
N ASP A 85 -3.94 31.31 16.27
CA ASP A 85 -3.58 31.45 14.85
C ASP A 85 -4.28 32.65 14.20
N CYS A 86 -5.52 32.96 14.56
CA CYS A 86 -6.21 34.17 14.10
C CYS A 86 -5.49 35.45 14.57
N ALA A 87 -5.18 35.55 15.86
CA ALA A 87 -4.47 36.72 16.42
C ALA A 87 -3.07 36.89 15.82
N ASP A 88 -2.36 35.78 15.65
CA ASP A 88 -1.04 35.75 15.04
C ASP A 88 -1.04 36.24 13.59
N VAL A 89 -1.90 35.67 12.74
CA VAL A 89 -2.02 36.10 11.34
C VAL A 89 -2.49 37.56 11.25
N ALA A 90 -3.48 37.96 12.04
CA ALA A 90 -3.98 39.33 12.05
C ALA A 90 -2.87 40.34 12.42
N GLY A 91 -2.09 40.05 13.47
CA GLY A 91 -0.98 40.91 13.92
C GLY A 91 0.12 41.04 12.86
N TRP A 92 0.54 39.93 12.26
CA TRP A 92 1.54 39.96 11.19
C TRP A 92 1.00 40.62 9.91
N CYS A 93 -0.28 40.48 9.57
CA CYS A 93 -0.87 41.16 8.42
C CYS A 93 -0.84 42.68 8.59
N VAL A 94 -1.17 43.19 9.78
CA VAL A 94 -1.08 44.64 10.07
C VAL A 94 0.38 45.10 10.00
N LEU A 95 1.30 44.36 10.63
CA LEU A 95 2.71 44.72 10.69
C LEU A 95 3.39 44.74 9.31
N VAL A 96 3.18 43.70 8.51
CA VAL A 96 3.76 43.58 7.15
C VAL A 96 3.07 44.56 6.19
N GLY A 97 1.74 44.67 6.26
CA GLY A 97 0.86 45.52 5.44
C GLY A 97 1.05 45.48 3.92
N GLY A 98 1.79 44.50 3.41
CA GLY A 98 1.88 44.17 1.98
C GLY A 98 3.31 43.78 1.55
N PRO A 99 3.51 42.66 0.84
CA PRO A 99 2.55 41.59 0.52
C PRO A 99 2.18 40.78 1.77
N LEU A 100 0.93 40.34 1.85
CA LEU A 100 0.39 39.67 3.03
C LEU A 100 0.60 38.15 3.01
N ASP A 101 1.18 37.60 1.95
CA ASP A 101 1.37 36.15 1.79
C ASP A 101 2.24 35.54 2.90
N PRO A 102 3.42 36.10 3.26
CA PRO A 102 4.24 35.57 4.35
C PRO A 102 3.52 35.60 5.70
N ALA A 103 2.64 36.58 5.92
CA ALA A 103 1.86 36.73 7.16
C ALA A 103 0.68 35.74 7.25
N ALA A 104 0.11 35.32 6.11
CA ALA A 104 -1.04 34.42 6.04
C ALA A 104 -0.67 32.93 6.00
N LEU A 105 0.50 32.58 5.44
CA LEU A 105 1.00 31.21 5.33
C LEU A 105 1.10 30.42 6.66
N PRO A 106 1.38 31.03 7.85
CA PRO A 106 1.37 30.33 9.13
C PRO A 106 0.07 29.60 9.48
N ALA A 107 -1.07 29.98 8.89
CA ALA A 107 -2.35 29.31 9.12
C ALA A 107 -2.60 28.08 8.22
N CYS A 108 -1.81 27.90 7.14
CA CYS A 108 -1.93 26.73 6.26
C CYS A 108 -1.86 25.39 7.01
N PRO A 109 -0.93 25.18 7.96
CA PRO A 109 -0.83 23.92 8.68
C PRO A 109 -2.08 23.58 9.51
N LEU A 110 -2.70 24.55 10.20
CA LEU A 110 -3.92 24.32 10.97
C LEU A 110 -5.11 24.01 10.05
N ALA A 111 -5.23 24.75 8.94
CA ALA A 111 -6.27 24.50 7.94
C ALA A 111 -6.10 23.11 7.30
N PHE A 112 -4.87 22.73 6.96
CA PHE A 112 -4.52 21.41 6.43
C PHE A 112 -4.86 20.29 7.43
N GLU A 113 -4.42 20.40 8.69
CA GLU A 113 -4.68 19.40 9.74
C GLU A 113 -6.17 19.21 10.02
N THR A 114 -6.93 20.31 10.05
CA THR A 114 -8.38 20.24 10.28
C THR A 114 -9.13 19.68 9.07
N ALA A 115 -8.69 20.01 7.85
CA ALA A 115 -9.25 19.49 6.61
C ALA A 115 -9.00 17.99 6.41
N LEU A 116 -7.87 17.46 6.88
CA LEU A 116 -7.63 16.01 6.94
C LEU A 116 -8.69 15.27 7.76
N ARG A 117 -9.34 15.94 8.73
CA ARG A 117 -10.42 15.39 9.53
C ARG A 117 -11.82 15.70 8.97
N GLY A 118 -11.90 16.46 7.88
CA GLY A 118 -13.16 16.85 7.24
C GLY A 118 -13.11 18.27 6.68
N TRP A 119 -13.58 18.41 5.43
CA TRP A 119 -13.52 19.66 4.67
C TRP A 119 -14.20 20.86 5.36
N ARG A 120 -15.30 20.63 6.09
CA ARG A 120 -16.05 21.69 6.81
C ARG A 120 -15.18 22.36 7.88
N ARG A 121 -14.32 21.59 8.56
CA ARG A 121 -13.43 22.12 9.61
C ARG A 121 -12.32 22.96 9.02
N GLY A 122 -11.76 22.54 7.87
CA GLY A 122 -10.79 23.33 7.12
C GLY A 122 -11.39 24.67 6.66
N ALA A 123 -12.59 24.65 6.09
CA ALA A 123 -13.30 25.86 5.67
C ALA A 123 -13.57 26.83 6.84
N LEU A 124 -13.92 26.31 8.02
CA LEU A 124 -14.09 27.14 9.22
C LEU A 124 -12.80 27.87 9.61
N VAL A 125 -11.64 27.18 9.58
CA VAL A 125 -10.34 27.82 9.85
C VAL A 125 -10.06 28.92 8.84
N THR A 126 -10.28 28.66 7.55
CA THR A 126 -10.10 29.66 6.49
C THR A 126 -10.93 30.92 6.71
N LEU A 127 -12.23 30.76 7.04
CA LEU A 127 -13.13 31.89 7.24
C LEU A 127 -12.75 32.72 8.47
N LEU A 128 -12.39 32.07 9.58
CA LEU A 128 -12.07 32.77 10.82
C LEU A 128 -10.70 33.47 10.76
N VAL A 129 -9.68 32.81 10.19
CA VAL A 129 -8.36 33.44 10.01
C VAL A 129 -8.48 34.61 9.03
N GLY A 130 -9.05 34.39 7.85
CA GLY A 130 -9.20 35.44 6.84
C GLY A 130 -10.07 36.60 7.33
N GLY A 131 -11.17 36.31 8.01
CA GLY A 131 -12.05 37.32 8.60
C GLY A 131 -11.36 38.15 9.67
N SER A 132 -10.62 37.51 10.59
CA SER A 132 -9.89 38.23 11.65
C SER A 132 -8.80 39.15 11.09
N ALA A 133 -8.03 38.67 10.11
CA ALA A 133 -7.03 39.49 9.43
C ALA A 133 -7.66 40.63 8.63
N GLY A 134 -8.77 40.37 7.93
CA GLY A 134 -9.51 41.40 7.20
C GLY A 134 -10.03 42.51 8.12
N VAL A 135 -10.63 42.15 9.26
CA VAL A 135 -11.07 43.13 10.27
C VAL A 135 -9.90 43.92 10.82
N ALA A 136 -8.78 43.27 11.14
CA ALA A 136 -7.59 43.95 11.66
C ALA A 136 -6.97 44.92 10.63
N LEU A 137 -6.92 44.54 9.35
CA LEU A 137 -6.44 45.40 8.27
C LEU A 137 -7.33 46.63 8.09
N VAL A 138 -8.65 46.44 8.05
CA VAL A 138 -9.62 47.54 7.93
C VAL A 138 -9.52 48.47 9.14
N ALA A 139 -9.44 47.92 10.36
CA ALA A 139 -9.25 48.70 11.58
C ALA A 139 -7.92 49.49 11.59
N ALA A 140 -6.88 48.97 10.95
CA ALA A 140 -5.61 49.64 10.75
C ALA A 140 -5.58 50.59 9.52
N GLY A 141 -6.72 50.86 8.88
CA GLY A 141 -6.83 51.76 7.73
C GLY A 141 -6.31 51.18 6.40
N SER A 142 -6.06 49.88 6.33
CA SER A 142 -5.61 49.18 5.12
C SER A 142 -6.78 48.58 4.34
N GLN A 143 -6.59 48.39 3.02
CA GLN A 143 -7.60 47.70 2.21
C GLN A 143 -7.66 46.19 2.52
N PRO A 144 -8.85 45.58 2.49
CA PRO A 144 -8.99 44.14 2.64
C PRO A 144 -8.25 43.41 1.50
N ALA A 145 -7.64 42.28 1.83
CA ALA A 145 -6.83 41.50 0.90
C ALA A 145 -7.26 40.03 0.86
N VAL A 146 -6.98 39.38 -0.27
CA VAL A 146 -7.38 37.99 -0.52
C VAL A 146 -6.41 36.99 0.11
N ALA A 147 -5.13 37.35 0.29
CA ALA A 147 -4.09 36.43 0.77
C ALA A 147 -4.43 35.74 2.12
N PRO A 148 -4.99 36.42 3.14
CA PRO A 148 -5.42 35.77 4.38
C PRO A 148 -6.51 34.70 4.23
N PHE A 149 -7.28 34.73 3.14
CA PHE A 149 -8.25 33.67 2.81
C PHE A 149 -7.62 32.59 1.93
N LEU A 150 -6.84 33.01 0.94
CA LEU A 150 -6.27 32.13 -0.08
C LEU A 150 -5.36 31.05 0.52
N TRP A 151 -4.42 31.42 1.38
CA TRP A 151 -3.42 30.49 1.88
C TRP A 151 -4.02 29.42 2.80
N PRO A 152 -4.83 29.76 3.81
CA PRO A 152 -5.59 28.75 4.56
C PRO A 152 -6.50 27.90 3.67
N ALA A 153 -7.13 28.48 2.65
CA ALA A 153 -7.94 27.70 1.69
C ALA A 153 -7.08 26.69 0.90
N ALA A 154 -5.89 27.07 0.44
CA ALA A 154 -4.95 26.18 -0.22
C ALA A 154 -4.47 25.06 0.71
N GLY A 155 -4.17 25.38 1.98
CA GLY A 155 -3.86 24.39 3.01
C GLY A 155 -5.02 23.41 3.26
N ALA A 156 -6.25 23.92 3.39
CA ALA A 156 -7.44 23.09 3.55
C ALA A 156 -7.69 22.19 2.32
N LEU A 157 -7.57 22.75 1.11
CA LEU A 157 -7.70 21.99 -0.14
C LEU A 157 -6.65 20.87 -0.21
N GLY A 158 -5.39 21.18 0.08
CA GLY A 158 -4.32 20.19 0.18
C GLY A 158 -4.67 19.06 1.15
N GLY A 159 -5.19 19.40 2.34
CA GLY A 159 -5.62 18.40 3.33
C GLY A 159 -6.74 17.50 2.81
N VAL A 160 -7.76 18.07 2.16
CA VAL A 160 -8.87 17.31 1.55
C VAL A 160 -8.37 16.38 0.44
N VAL A 161 -7.53 16.89 -0.46
CA VAL A 161 -7.00 16.11 -1.59
C VAL A 161 -6.13 14.96 -1.09
N ILE A 162 -5.23 15.23 -0.13
CA ILE A 162 -4.38 14.19 0.46
C ILE A 162 -5.21 13.14 1.21
N SER A 163 -6.18 13.54 2.04
CA SER A 163 -7.07 12.59 2.72
C SER A 163 -7.79 11.70 1.72
N ARG A 164 -8.49 12.29 0.74
CA ARG A 164 -9.23 11.51 -0.26
C ARG A 164 -8.34 10.59 -1.08
N TYR A 165 -7.13 11.02 -1.41
CA TYR A 165 -6.19 10.20 -2.14
C TYR A 165 -5.74 8.98 -1.31
N LEU A 166 -5.34 9.20 -0.07
CA LEU A 166 -4.89 8.14 0.84
C LEU A 166 -6.04 7.20 1.22
N ASP A 167 -7.24 7.71 1.48
CA ASP A 167 -8.42 6.93 1.78
C ASP A 167 -8.80 6.02 0.60
N ARG A 168 -8.74 6.53 -0.63
CA ARG A 168 -8.98 5.72 -1.83
C ARG A 168 -7.93 4.63 -2.03
N GLN A 169 -6.66 4.97 -1.82
CA GLN A 169 -5.56 3.99 -1.89
C GLN A 169 -5.73 2.90 -0.84
N LEU A 170 -6.02 3.27 0.41
CA LEU A 170 -6.26 2.33 1.50
C LEU A 170 -7.49 1.45 1.21
N ALA A 171 -8.61 2.03 0.82
CA ALA A 171 -9.83 1.28 0.49
C ALA A 171 -9.61 0.31 -0.68
N GLN A 172 -8.85 0.71 -1.70
CA GLN A 172 -8.49 -0.19 -2.80
C GLN A 172 -7.63 -1.35 -2.30
N ARG A 173 -6.59 -1.08 -1.51
CA ARG A 173 -5.73 -2.12 -0.95
C ARG A 173 -6.49 -3.09 -0.04
N LEU A 174 -7.39 -2.59 0.80
CA LEU A 174 -8.23 -3.44 1.65
C LEU A 174 -9.14 -4.34 0.82
N ARG A 175 -9.78 -3.80 -0.24
CA ARG A 175 -10.58 -4.63 -1.16
C ARG A 175 -9.75 -5.70 -1.86
N GLU A 176 -8.55 -5.36 -2.32
CA GLU A 176 -7.62 -6.34 -2.92
C GLU A 176 -7.21 -7.41 -1.91
N ALA A 177 -6.90 -7.01 -0.67
CA ALA A 177 -6.54 -7.92 0.41
C ALA A 177 -7.71 -8.82 0.84
N ASP A 178 -8.95 -8.30 0.87
CA ASP A 178 -10.15 -9.07 1.21
C ASP A 178 -10.46 -10.10 0.10
N ALA A 179 -10.37 -9.71 -1.18
CA ALA A 179 -10.50 -10.64 -2.30
C ALA A 179 -9.41 -11.72 -2.29
N GLU A 180 -8.16 -11.34 -1.99
CA GLU A 180 -7.06 -12.30 -1.84
C GLU A 180 -7.28 -13.21 -0.61
N HIS A 181 -7.83 -12.70 0.48
CA HIS A 181 -8.15 -13.47 1.67
C HIS A 181 -9.21 -14.54 1.37
N GLU A 182 -10.29 -14.19 0.67
CA GLU A 182 -11.33 -15.14 0.24
C GLU A 182 -10.77 -16.20 -0.71
N ALA A 183 -10.00 -15.78 -1.72
CA ALA A 183 -9.35 -16.70 -2.65
C ALA A 183 -8.39 -17.65 -1.92
N THR A 184 -7.63 -17.13 -0.96
CA THR A 184 -6.71 -17.92 -0.13
C THR A 184 -7.45 -18.92 0.74
N ALA A 185 -8.53 -18.50 1.40
CA ALA A 185 -9.36 -19.38 2.22
C ALA A 185 -9.99 -20.51 1.38
N SER A 186 -10.49 -20.18 0.19
CA SER A 186 -11.06 -21.15 -0.75
C SER A 186 -10.01 -22.17 -1.23
N ARG A 187 -8.85 -21.70 -1.70
CA ARG A 187 -7.73 -22.56 -2.10
C ARG A 187 -7.24 -23.44 -0.96
N ALA A 188 -7.11 -22.88 0.24
CA ALA A 188 -6.70 -23.63 1.41
C ALA A 188 -7.74 -24.70 1.79
N ARG A 189 -9.04 -24.40 1.66
CA ARG A 189 -10.14 -25.35 1.86
C ARG A 189 -10.09 -26.50 0.86
N LEU A 190 -9.94 -26.21 -0.44
CA LEU A 190 -9.75 -27.24 -1.47
C LEU A 190 -8.51 -28.09 -1.19
N ALA A 191 -7.41 -27.48 -0.77
CA ALA A 191 -6.21 -28.21 -0.37
C ALA A 191 -6.43 -29.09 0.88
N GLY A 192 -7.23 -28.61 1.84
CA GLY A 192 -7.66 -29.39 3.00
C GLY A 192 -8.47 -30.61 2.58
N GLN A 193 -9.46 -30.42 1.71
CA GLN A 193 -10.27 -31.52 1.18
C GLN A 193 -9.39 -32.52 0.41
N GLY A 194 -8.53 -32.01 -0.47
CA GLY A 194 -7.63 -32.83 -1.26
C GLY A 194 -6.65 -33.66 -0.42
N SER A 195 -6.15 -33.10 0.70
CA SER A 195 -5.24 -33.81 1.60
C SER A 195 -5.84 -35.05 2.28
N VAL A 196 -7.17 -35.15 2.34
CA VAL A 196 -7.89 -36.30 2.91
C VAL A 196 -8.45 -37.20 1.80
N ALA A 197 -8.86 -36.61 0.68
CA ALA A 197 -9.54 -37.29 -0.41
C ALA A 197 -8.59 -37.98 -1.41
N PHE A 198 -7.38 -37.46 -1.57
CA PHE A 198 -6.39 -37.97 -2.52
C PHE A 198 -5.16 -38.48 -1.78
N GLY A 199 -4.81 -39.74 -2.08
CA GLY A 199 -3.75 -40.49 -1.44
C GLY A 199 -3.96 -41.98 -1.67
N ARG A 200 -3.01 -42.81 -1.24
CA ARG A 200 -3.18 -44.26 -1.29
C ARG A 200 -3.96 -44.73 -0.05
N ASP A 201 -5.01 -45.51 -0.26
CA ASP A 201 -5.89 -46.06 0.79
C ASP A 201 -6.42 -45.00 1.77
N THR A 202 -6.96 -43.92 1.21
CA THR A 202 -7.61 -42.87 2.01
C THR A 202 -8.85 -43.39 2.74
N VAL A 203 -9.33 -42.65 3.73
CA VAL A 203 -10.62 -42.96 4.39
C VAL A 203 -11.79 -42.90 3.40
N VAL A 204 -11.67 -42.07 2.36
CA VAL A 204 -12.62 -41.98 1.24
C VAL A 204 -12.59 -43.25 0.39
N ASP A 205 -11.41 -43.77 0.06
CA ASP A 205 -11.26 -45.04 -0.66
C ASP A 205 -11.84 -46.20 0.14
N ALA A 206 -11.53 -46.27 1.43
CA ALA A 206 -12.03 -47.30 2.32
C ALA A 206 -13.56 -47.30 2.36
N ALA A 207 -14.19 -46.13 2.55
CA ALA A 207 -15.64 -45.99 2.52
C ALA A 207 -16.25 -46.37 1.16
N THR A 208 -15.64 -45.91 0.06
CA THR A 208 -16.12 -46.21 -1.31
C THR A 208 -16.10 -47.72 -1.60
N ARG A 209 -15.09 -48.45 -1.11
CA ARG A 209 -14.95 -49.90 -1.32
C ARG A 209 -15.95 -50.75 -0.52
N VAL A 210 -16.63 -50.21 0.49
CA VAL A 210 -17.65 -50.94 1.24
C VAL A 210 -18.93 -51.10 0.42
N TRP A 211 -19.29 -50.10 -0.39
CA TRP A 211 -20.57 -50.08 -1.11
C TRP A 211 -20.84 -51.30 -2.01
N PRO A 212 -19.89 -51.80 -2.80
CA PRO A 212 -20.08 -53.03 -3.57
C PRO A 212 -20.38 -54.27 -2.72
N LEU A 213 -19.90 -54.32 -1.46
CA LEU A 213 -20.19 -55.42 -0.52
C LEU A 213 -21.63 -55.40 -0.01
N LEU A 214 -22.34 -54.27 -0.21
CA LEU A 214 -23.74 -54.08 0.17
C LEU A 214 -24.70 -54.38 -1.00
N ALA A 215 -24.20 -55.02 -2.07
CA ALA A 215 -25.03 -55.54 -3.14
C ALA A 215 -25.79 -56.78 -2.64
N GLY A 216 -27.13 -56.67 -2.60
CA GLY A 216 -28.02 -57.83 -2.48
C GLY A 216 -28.31 -58.44 -3.86
N THR A 217 -29.53 -58.93 -4.07
CA THR A 217 -29.98 -59.49 -5.36
C THR A 217 -30.25 -58.43 -6.46
N GLY A 218 -30.05 -57.15 -6.16
CA GLY A 218 -30.31 -56.01 -7.05
C GLY A 218 -29.04 -55.36 -7.62
N PRO A 219 -29.19 -54.21 -8.32
CA PRO A 219 -28.05 -53.49 -8.90
C PRO A 219 -27.04 -53.05 -7.83
N VAL A 220 -25.75 -53.14 -8.16
CA VAL A 220 -24.65 -52.81 -7.25
C VAL A 220 -24.72 -51.34 -6.85
N PRO A 221 -24.92 -51.02 -5.56
CA PRO A 221 -25.02 -49.65 -5.11
C PRO A 221 -23.63 -48.98 -5.18
N ARG A 222 -23.59 -47.69 -5.52
CA ARG A 222 -22.36 -46.91 -5.66
C ARG A 222 -22.28 -45.84 -4.58
N SER A 223 -21.10 -45.61 -4.03
CA SER A 223 -20.87 -44.52 -3.09
C SER A 223 -21.04 -43.16 -3.78
N PRO A 224 -21.78 -42.21 -3.19
CA PRO A 224 -21.77 -40.80 -3.63
C PRO A 224 -20.39 -40.14 -3.51
N LEU A 225 -19.46 -40.69 -2.70
CA LEU A 225 -18.11 -40.16 -2.53
C LEU A 225 -17.27 -40.24 -3.81
N ALA A 226 -17.51 -41.24 -4.68
CA ALA A 226 -16.76 -41.37 -5.93
C ALA A 226 -17.02 -40.18 -6.88
N ALA A 227 -18.29 -39.83 -7.08
CA ALA A 227 -18.69 -38.68 -7.90
C ALA A 227 -18.28 -37.34 -7.26
N TRP A 228 -18.36 -37.24 -5.93
CA TRP A 228 -17.84 -36.07 -5.21
C TRP A 228 -16.33 -35.90 -5.40
N ARG A 229 -15.55 -36.98 -5.29
CA ARG A 229 -14.10 -36.94 -5.43
C ARG A 229 -13.67 -36.49 -6.84
N GLN A 230 -14.40 -36.92 -7.87
CA GLN A 230 -14.15 -36.45 -9.23
C GLN A 230 -14.37 -34.94 -9.37
N ARG A 231 -15.50 -34.41 -8.86
CA ARG A 231 -15.77 -32.96 -8.86
C ARG A 231 -14.74 -32.17 -8.06
N LEU A 232 -14.23 -32.73 -6.96
CA LEU A 232 -13.16 -32.13 -6.19
C LEU A 232 -11.86 -32.05 -7.00
N ALA A 233 -11.51 -33.10 -7.75
CA ALA A 233 -10.33 -33.10 -8.61
C ALA A 233 -10.43 -32.03 -9.71
N GLU A 234 -11.60 -31.91 -10.35
CA GLU A 234 -11.90 -30.86 -11.34
C GLU A 234 -11.75 -29.46 -10.72
N SER A 235 -12.35 -29.22 -9.55
CA SER A 235 -12.28 -27.92 -8.86
C SER A 235 -10.86 -27.55 -8.39
N ILE A 236 -10.04 -28.55 -8.03
CA ILE A 236 -8.63 -28.34 -7.69
C ILE A 236 -7.84 -27.95 -8.94
N GLY A 237 -8.07 -28.63 -10.08
CA GLY A 237 -7.37 -28.38 -11.34
C GLY A 237 -7.47 -26.93 -11.84
N ASP A 238 -8.56 -26.23 -11.51
CA ASP A 238 -8.72 -24.80 -11.83
C ASP A 238 -7.79 -23.86 -11.03
N HIS A 239 -7.21 -24.33 -9.91
CA HIS A 239 -6.55 -23.47 -8.92
C HIS A 239 -5.15 -23.93 -8.50
N ALA A 240 -4.84 -25.21 -8.65
CA ALA A 240 -3.59 -25.82 -8.22
C ALA A 240 -3.31 -27.12 -8.98
N GLU A 241 -2.05 -27.51 -9.04
CA GLU A 241 -1.61 -28.74 -9.68
C GLU A 241 -0.95 -29.66 -8.67
N PHE A 242 -1.20 -30.97 -8.78
CA PHE A 242 -0.50 -31.96 -7.96
C PHE A 242 0.95 -32.09 -8.43
N LEU A 243 1.89 -32.27 -7.49
CA LEU A 243 3.31 -32.42 -7.78
C LEU A 243 3.57 -33.53 -8.79
N ASP A 244 2.89 -34.68 -8.66
CA ASP A 244 3.04 -35.78 -9.62
C ASP A 244 2.60 -35.39 -11.03
N THR A 245 1.49 -34.63 -11.14
CA THR A 245 0.99 -34.13 -12.43
C THR A 245 1.95 -33.12 -13.05
N ALA A 246 2.43 -32.16 -12.26
CA ALA A 246 3.39 -31.15 -12.72
C ALA A 246 4.70 -31.80 -13.21
N LEU A 247 5.23 -32.76 -12.44
CA LEU A 247 6.44 -33.51 -12.82
C LEU A 247 6.22 -34.36 -14.07
N ARG A 248 5.07 -35.02 -14.19
CA ARG A 248 4.73 -35.83 -15.37
C ARG A 248 4.55 -34.96 -16.61
N ASN A 249 3.89 -33.82 -16.49
CA ASN A 249 3.71 -32.87 -17.58
C ASN A 249 5.07 -32.34 -18.06
N TRP A 250 5.95 -31.95 -17.14
CA TRP A 250 7.32 -31.55 -17.48
C TRP A 250 8.11 -32.70 -18.12
N GLN A 251 8.03 -33.92 -17.57
CA GLN A 251 8.71 -35.12 -18.09
C GLN A 251 8.29 -35.42 -19.53
N VAL A 252 6.98 -35.40 -19.82
CA VAL A 252 6.46 -35.62 -21.17
C VAL A 252 6.99 -34.56 -22.12
N LEU A 253 6.92 -33.29 -21.73
CA LEU A 253 7.44 -32.19 -22.55
C LEU A 253 8.95 -32.33 -22.80
N HIS A 254 9.73 -32.62 -21.75
CA HIS A 254 11.18 -32.75 -21.82
C HIS A 254 11.62 -33.92 -22.73
N ASN A 255 11.12 -35.13 -22.46
CA ASN A 255 11.48 -36.32 -23.22
C ASN A 255 10.96 -36.26 -24.67
N SER A 256 9.88 -35.51 -24.94
CA SER A 256 9.41 -35.31 -26.32
C SER A 256 10.24 -34.32 -27.13
N ALA A 257 11.03 -33.46 -26.48
CA ALA A 257 11.77 -32.39 -27.13
C ALA A 257 13.12 -32.84 -27.70
N ASP A 258 13.68 -33.96 -27.21
CA ASP A 258 14.95 -34.51 -27.65
C ASP A 258 14.78 -35.99 -28.04
N PRO A 259 15.12 -36.41 -29.28
CA PRO A 259 15.04 -37.81 -29.69
C PRO A 259 16.10 -38.72 -29.03
N ASP A 260 17.10 -38.17 -28.33
CA ASP A 260 18.10 -38.96 -27.62
C ASP A 260 17.59 -39.46 -26.25
N LEU A 261 17.26 -40.75 -26.20
CA LEU A 261 16.77 -41.45 -25.00
C LEU A 261 17.74 -41.42 -23.81
N THR A 262 19.03 -41.08 -24.01
CA THR A 262 19.96 -40.91 -22.88
C THR A 262 19.67 -39.66 -22.04
N HIS A 263 18.84 -38.75 -22.57
CA HIS A 263 18.35 -37.56 -21.89
C HIS A 263 16.99 -37.78 -21.24
N ASP A 264 16.35 -38.93 -21.44
CA ASP A 264 15.05 -39.22 -20.86
C ASP A 264 15.10 -39.21 -19.33
N VAL A 265 14.03 -38.67 -18.76
CA VAL A 265 13.78 -38.66 -17.32
C VAL A 265 12.57 -39.53 -16.99
N GLU A 266 12.67 -40.25 -15.87
CA GLU A 266 11.55 -40.93 -15.20
C GLU A 266 11.51 -40.48 -13.74
N PHE A 267 10.52 -39.66 -13.37
CA PHE A 267 10.37 -39.25 -11.97
C PHE A 267 9.73 -40.35 -11.12
N ARG A 268 10.33 -40.59 -9.95
CA ARG A 268 9.85 -41.49 -8.90
C ARG A 268 9.54 -40.65 -7.66
N VAL A 269 8.28 -40.24 -7.53
CA VAL A 269 7.84 -39.48 -6.35
C VAL A 269 7.65 -40.42 -5.17
N ARG A 270 8.19 -40.06 -4.00
CA ARG A 270 8.02 -40.81 -2.76
C ARG A 270 6.54 -40.95 -2.42
N GLU A 271 6.18 -42.10 -1.86
CA GLU A 271 4.79 -42.42 -1.54
C GLU A 271 4.14 -41.32 -0.67
N GLY A 272 2.99 -40.82 -1.14
CA GLY A 272 2.23 -39.74 -0.50
C GLY A 272 2.68 -38.31 -0.88
N ASP A 273 3.87 -38.11 -1.43
CA ASP A 273 4.36 -36.77 -1.77
C ASP A 273 3.81 -36.27 -3.12
N GLY A 274 3.37 -37.18 -3.99
CA GLY A 274 2.77 -36.84 -5.30
C GLY A 274 1.47 -36.05 -5.21
N THR A 275 0.76 -36.13 -4.08
CA THR A 275 -0.48 -35.38 -3.83
C THR A 275 -0.23 -33.99 -3.23
N LEU A 276 1.03 -33.55 -3.16
CA LEU A 276 1.36 -32.18 -2.76
C LEU A 276 0.82 -31.20 -3.81
N LEU A 277 -0.01 -30.24 -3.38
CA LEU A 277 -0.52 -29.20 -4.26
C LEU A 277 0.45 -28.02 -4.38
N LEU A 278 0.68 -27.63 -5.62
CA LEU A 278 1.46 -26.46 -6.06
C LEU A 278 0.52 -25.43 -6.67
N VAL A 279 0.73 -24.15 -6.34
CA VAL A 279 0.06 -23.06 -7.08
C VAL A 279 0.76 -22.83 -8.44
N PRO A 280 0.12 -22.18 -9.42
CA PRO A 280 0.71 -21.99 -10.76
C PRO A 280 2.12 -21.36 -10.74
N SER A 281 2.36 -20.35 -9.90
CA SER A 281 3.68 -19.72 -9.76
C SER A 281 4.76 -20.69 -9.26
N GLN A 282 4.38 -21.68 -8.45
CA GLN A 282 5.30 -22.73 -7.98
C GLN A 282 5.53 -23.81 -9.04
N VAL A 283 4.54 -24.09 -9.88
CA VAL A 283 4.70 -25.01 -11.04
C VAL A 283 5.67 -24.41 -12.04
N GLU A 284 5.53 -23.12 -12.38
CA GLU A 284 6.47 -22.40 -13.25
C GLU A 284 7.89 -22.41 -12.68
N LEU A 285 8.03 -22.09 -11.39
CA LEU A 285 9.33 -22.12 -10.71
C LEU A 285 9.94 -23.53 -10.68
N LEU A 286 9.13 -24.56 -10.45
CA LEU A 286 9.57 -25.96 -10.50
C LEU A 286 10.08 -26.29 -11.91
N GLY A 287 9.35 -25.91 -12.96
CA GLY A 287 9.78 -26.11 -14.34
C GLY A 287 11.12 -25.43 -14.67
N HIS A 288 11.32 -24.20 -14.19
CA HIS A 288 12.62 -23.51 -14.30
C HIS A 288 13.73 -24.25 -13.58
N VAL A 289 13.49 -24.66 -12.33
CA VAL A 289 14.48 -25.39 -11.53
C VAL A 289 14.84 -26.74 -12.17
N LEU A 290 13.86 -27.48 -12.68
CA LEU A 290 14.12 -28.76 -13.38
C LEU A 290 14.96 -28.53 -14.65
N THR A 291 14.68 -27.46 -15.39
CA THR A 291 15.46 -27.08 -16.58
C THR A 291 16.90 -26.75 -16.24
N GLU A 292 17.14 -26.09 -15.10
CA GLU A 292 18.48 -25.78 -14.60
C GLU A 292 19.21 -27.02 -14.06
N LEU A 293 18.51 -27.89 -13.34
CA LEU A 293 19.08 -29.10 -12.73
C LEU A 293 19.50 -30.13 -13.78
N ARG A 294 18.87 -30.12 -14.96
CA ARG A 294 19.08 -31.09 -16.06
C ARG A 294 19.08 -32.54 -15.55
N PRO A 295 17.99 -33.00 -14.89
CA PRO A 295 17.87 -34.38 -14.45
C PRO A 295 18.00 -35.35 -15.63
N ARG A 296 18.49 -36.56 -15.37
CA ARG A 296 18.57 -37.66 -16.35
C ARG A 296 18.31 -39.00 -15.69
N GLY A 297 17.73 -39.94 -16.44
CA GLY A 297 17.41 -41.28 -15.96
C GLY A 297 16.32 -41.26 -14.87
N ARG A 298 16.41 -42.18 -13.92
CA ARG A 298 15.45 -42.27 -12.81
C ARG A 298 15.78 -41.26 -11.72
N VAL A 299 14.82 -40.38 -11.42
CA VAL A 299 14.99 -39.27 -10.50
C VAL A 299 14.02 -39.40 -9.35
N THR A 300 14.53 -39.56 -8.13
CA THR A 300 13.66 -39.62 -6.94
C THR A 300 13.28 -38.22 -6.48
N VAL A 301 11.99 -38.01 -6.19
CA VAL A 301 11.48 -36.74 -5.65
C VAL A 301 10.78 -36.99 -4.32
N SER A 302 11.11 -36.22 -3.30
CA SER A 302 10.39 -36.22 -2.03
C SER A 302 10.09 -34.81 -1.53
N ALA A 303 9.03 -34.65 -0.76
CA ALA A 303 8.62 -33.39 -0.16
C ALA A 303 8.99 -33.37 1.32
N VAL A 304 9.59 -32.27 1.78
CA VAL A 304 9.92 -32.05 3.19
C VAL A 304 8.75 -31.33 3.85
N GLY A 305 7.80 -32.12 4.33
CA GLY A 305 6.62 -31.68 5.07
C GLY A 305 5.42 -31.29 4.19
N THR A 306 4.23 -31.36 4.77
CA THR A 306 2.97 -30.98 4.14
C THR A 306 2.51 -29.62 4.70
N GLY A 307 2.87 -28.55 4.01
CA GLY A 307 2.41 -27.20 4.35
C GLY A 307 1.06 -26.85 3.67
N PRO A 308 0.41 -25.75 4.08
CA PRO A 308 -0.70 -25.17 3.33
C PRO A 308 -0.31 -24.82 1.89
N LEU A 309 -1.29 -24.81 0.98
CA LEU A 309 -1.10 -24.41 -0.42
C LEU A 309 -0.59 -22.96 -0.51
N GLY A 310 0.39 -22.71 -1.39
CA GLY A 310 0.97 -21.39 -1.63
C GLY A 310 2.09 -20.98 -0.68
N GLN A 311 2.41 -21.77 0.35
CA GLN A 311 3.61 -21.56 1.18
C GLN A 311 4.87 -22.12 0.51
N GLU A 312 6.04 -21.72 1.02
CA GLU A 312 7.33 -22.26 0.59
C GLU A 312 7.27 -23.79 0.60
N ARG A 313 7.61 -24.41 -0.55
CA ARG A 313 7.72 -25.87 -0.67
C ARG A 313 9.18 -26.24 -0.68
N ARG A 314 9.52 -27.27 0.09
CA ARG A 314 10.85 -27.86 0.11
C ARG A 314 10.77 -29.23 -0.50
N LEU A 315 11.44 -29.41 -1.62
CA LEU A 315 11.55 -30.67 -2.32
C LEU A 315 12.99 -31.16 -2.20
N VAL A 316 13.18 -32.47 -2.28
CA VAL A 316 14.48 -33.11 -2.46
C VAL A 316 14.40 -33.88 -3.76
N ILE A 317 15.16 -33.44 -4.77
CA ILE A 317 15.23 -34.04 -6.10
C ILE A 317 16.61 -34.68 -6.23
N ASP A 318 16.66 -36.01 -6.23
CA ASP A 318 17.89 -36.81 -6.26
C ASP A 318 18.92 -36.35 -5.21
N GLY A 319 18.47 -36.23 -3.96
CA GLY A 319 19.29 -35.75 -2.84
C GLY A 319 19.55 -34.25 -2.80
N ARG A 320 19.19 -33.47 -3.84
CA ARG A 320 19.39 -32.02 -3.88
C ARG A 320 18.19 -31.26 -3.31
N PRO A 321 18.38 -30.38 -2.32
CA PRO A 321 17.30 -29.59 -1.77
C PRO A 321 16.89 -28.47 -2.75
N VAL A 322 15.62 -28.46 -3.13
CA VAL A 322 14.98 -27.45 -3.95
C VAL A 322 13.97 -26.68 -3.11
N ARG A 323 14.02 -25.35 -3.16
CA ARG A 323 13.05 -24.48 -2.50
C ARG A 323 12.20 -23.79 -3.55
N LEU A 324 10.92 -24.11 -3.58
CA LEU A 324 9.94 -23.33 -4.32
C LEU A 324 9.45 -22.21 -3.39
N ALA A 325 9.69 -20.96 -3.78
CA ALA A 325 9.26 -19.82 -2.99
C ALA A 325 7.75 -19.87 -2.73
N ALA A 326 7.32 -19.30 -1.60
CA ALA A 326 5.90 -19.04 -1.38
C ALA A 326 5.37 -18.17 -2.53
N ASP A 327 4.10 -18.36 -2.89
CA ASP A 327 3.43 -17.55 -3.90
C ASP A 327 3.63 -16.08 -3.52
N PRO A 328 4.35 -15.27 -4.33
CA PRO A 328 4.42 -13.85 -4.10
C PRO A 328 3.01 -13.34 -4.40
N GLY A 329 2.15 -13.33 -3.38
CA GLY A 329 0.88 -12.63 -3.45
C GLY A 329 1.15 -11.25 -4.05
N ARG A 330 0.22 -10.70 -4.83
CA ARG A 330 0.39 -9.37 -5.40
C ARG A 330 0.49 -8.37 -4.26
N VAL A 331 1.71 -8.13 -3.77
CA VAL A 331 1.96 -7.17 -2.71
C VAL A 331 1.59 -5.82 -3.29
N ALA A 332 0.55 -5.20 -2.72
CA ALA A 332 0.12 -3.88 -3.13
C ALA A 332 1.32 -2.92 -3.06
N GLY A 333 1.77 -2.44 -4.23
CA GLY A 333 2.97 -1.63 -4.35
C GLY A 333 2.90 -0.39 -3.45
N PRO A 334 4.01 0.02 -2.79
CA PRO A 334 4.04 1.00 -1.69
C PRO A 334 3.31 2.31 -2.02
N TYR A 335 2.75 2.97 -1.00
CA TYR A 335 2.20 4.32 -1.16
C TYR A 335 3.24 5.26 -1.78
N ASP A 336 2.91 5.85 -2.93
CA ASP A 336 3.76 6.82 -3.60
C ASP A 336 3.03 8.17 -3.63
N LEU A 337 3.60 9.15 -2.92
CA LEU A 337 3.06 10.51 -2.92
C LEU A 337 3.50 11.31 -4.15
N GLY A 338 4.39 10.79 -4.99
CA GLY A 338 4.93 11.53 -6.13
C GLY A 338 3.86 12.11 -7.06
N PRO A 339 2.91 11.31 -7.57
CA PRO A 339 1.81 11.82 -8.39
C PRO A 339 0.97 12.89 -7.70
N LEU A 340 0.75 12.75 -6.40
CA LEU A 340 -0.01 13.69 -5.58
C LEU A 340 0.74 15.01 -5.39
N ILE A 341 2.05 14.95 -5.13
CA ILE A 341 2.92 16.13 -5.02
C ILE A 341 2.92 16.91 -6.33
N ILE A 342 3.02 16.22 -7.48
CA ILE A 342 2.89 16.86 -8.80
C ILE A 342 1.52 17.53 -8.94
N GLY A 343 0.42 16.83 -8.61
CA GLY A 343 -0.92 17.42 -8.70
C GLY A 343 -1.13 18.66 -7.82
N LEU A 344 -0.54 18.66 -6.61
CA LEU A 344 -0.59 19.82 -5.72
C LEU A 344 0.29 20.97 -6.21
N SER A 345 1.48 20.68 -6.75
CA SER A 345 2.37 21.71 -7.29
C SER A 345 1.75 22.44 -8.49
N THR A 346 0.98 21.73 -9.29
CA THR A 346 0.37 22.28 -10.51
C THR A 346 -0.81 23.20 -10.21
N LEU A 347 -1.52 22.95 -9.10
CA LEU A 347 -2.48 23.92 -8.56
C LEU A 347 -1.76 25.16 -8.05
N GLY A 348 -0.55 24.97 -7.55
CA GLY A 348 0.33 26.05 -7.17
C GLY A 348 0.74 26.98 -8.31
N SER A 349 0.95 26.44 -9.52
CA SER A 349 1.27 27.27 -10.70
C SER A 349 0.16 28.31 -11.03
N LEU A 350 -1.08 28.09 -10.59
CA LEU A 350 -2.15 29.09 -10.70
C LEU A 350 -1.91 30.31 -9.78
N ALA A 351 -1.14 30.15 -8.70
CA ALA A 351 -0.77 31.26 -7.82
C ALA A 351 0.09 32.31 -8.56
N HIS A 352 0.86 31.90 -9.57
CA HIS A 352 1.63 32.83 -10.42
C HIS A 352 0.74 33.84 -11.14
N CYS A 353 -0.54 33.52 -11.37
CA CYS A 353 -1.47 34.43 -12.02
C CYS A 353 -2.00 35.54 -11.10
N LEU A 354 -1.75 35.45 -9.80
CA LEU A 354 -2.26 36.43 -8.85
C LEU A 354 -1.48 37.76 -8.96
N PRO A 355 -2.17 38.91 -8.85
CA PRO A 355 -1.51 40.22 -8.88
C PRO A 355 -0.47 40.42 -7.77
N SER A 356 -0.67 39.79 -6.60
CA SER A 356 0.30 39.86 -5.50
C SER A 356 1.56 39.03 -5.74
N PHE A 357 1.54 38.11 -6.72
CA PHE A 357 2.62 37.20 -7.11
C PHE A 357 3.34 37.71 -8.36
N GLU A 358 3.60 36.87 -9.35
CA GLU A 358 4.26 37.18 -10.61
C GLU A 358 3.32 37.83 -11.64
N ALA A 359 2.00 37.78 -11.42
CA ALA A 359 0.97 38.30 -12.33
C ALA A 359 1.08 37.73 -13.77
N VAL A 360 1.41 36.44 -13.89
CA VAL A 360 1.45 35.69 -15.14
C VAL A 360 0.05 35.65 -15.78
N PRO A 361 -0.10 35.80 -17.10
CA PRO A 361 -1.41 35.72 -17.75
C PRO A 361 -2.14 34.42 -17.45
N TRP A 362 -3.42 34.53 -17.06
CA TRP A 362 -4.28 33.37 -16.75
C TRP A 362 -4.26 32.25 -17.80
N PRO A 363 -4.29 32.52 -19.13
CA PRO A 363 -4.22 31.44 -20.12
C PRO A 363 -2.96 30.58 -20.00
N ALA A 364 -1.81 31.18 -19.69
CA ALA A 364 -0.55 30.46 -19.52
C ALA A 364 -0.57 29.63 -18.23
N GLY A 365 -1.00 30.21 -17.11
CA GLY A 365 -1.10 29.47 -15.84
C GLY A 365 -2.11 28.31 -15.90
N VAL A 366 -3.26 28.50 -16.55
CA VAL A 366 -4.25 27.42 -16.76
C VAL A 366 -3.68 26.32 -17.66
N ALA A 367 -2.97 26.67 -18.74
CA ALA A 367 -2.32 25.68 -19.60
C ALA A 367 -1.28 24.84 -18.83
N LEU A 368 -0.46 25.49 -18.00
CA LEU A 368 0.52 24.82 -17.12
C LEU A 368 -0.18 23.91 -16.11
N ALA A 369 -1.23 24.39 -15.44
CA ALA A 369 -2.00 23.58 -14.49
C ALA A 369 -2.61 22.34 -15.16
N CYS A 370 -3.19 22.48 -16.34
CA CYS A 370 -3.75 21.36 -17.12
C CYS A 370 -2.67 20.34 -17.53
N ALA A 371 -1.54 20.81 -18.07
CA ALA A 371 -0.41 19.95 -18.44
C ALA A 371 0.14 19.19 -17.21
N GLY A 372 0.23 19.89 -16.09
CA GLY A 372 0.63 19.38 -14.81
C GLY A 372 -0.29 18.29 -14.25
N LEU A 373 -1.61 18.53 -14.28
CA LEU A 373 -2.62 17.54 -13.86
C LEU A 373 -2.60 16.29 -14.75
N LEU A 374 -2.43 16.47 -16.06
CA LEU A 374 -2.25 15.35 -16.99
C LEU A 374 -0.99 14.55 -16.64
N LEU A 375 0.10 15.24 -16.30
CA LEU A 375 1.33 14.58 -15.89
C LEU A 375 1.16 13.82 -14.56
N ALA A 376 0.51 14.43 -13.56
CA ALA A 376 0.19 13.78 -12.29
C ALA A 376 -0.66 12.51 -12.51
N TRP A 377 -1.65 12.57 -13.40
CA TRP A 377 -2.46 11.42 -13.79
C TRP A 377 -1.62 10.31 -14.44
N ARG A 378 -0.76 10.66 -15.42
CA ARG A 378 0.13 9.67 -16.06
C ARG A 378 1.14 9.07 -15.08
N ALA A 379 1.69 9.88 -14.16
CA ALA A 379 2.55 9.42 -13.10
C ALA A 379 1.81 8.44 -12.18
N HIS A 380 0.55 8.72 -11.83
CA HIS A 380 -0.28 7.82 -11.05
C HIS A 380 -0.47 6.46 -11.73
N LEU A 381 -0.79 6.45 -13.02
CA LEU A 381 -0.91 5.21 -13.80
C LEU A 381 0.42 4.45 -13.88
N ALA A 382 1.54 5.15 -14.10
CA ALA A 382 2.86 4.53 -14.16
C ALA A 382 3.29 3.90 -12.82
N VAL A 383 2.98 4.57 -11.70
CA VAL A 383 3.22 4.03 -10.35
C VAL A 383 2.35 2.80 -10.11
N ARG A 384 1.07 2.84 -10.50
CA ARG A 384 0.19 1.66 -10.37
C ARG A 384 0.68 0.46 -11.18
N ALA A 385 1.17 0.68 -12.40
CA ALA A 385 1.61 -0.39 -13.27
C ALA A 385 2.99 -0.96 -12.90
N ARG A 386 3.94 -0.10 -12.50
CA ARG A 386 5.36 -0.46 -12.37
C ARG A 386 5.92 -0.31 -10.94
N GLY A 387 5.11 0.15 -10.00
CA GLY A 387 5.51 0.37 -8.62
C GLY A 387 6.71 1.31 -8.50
N ALA A 388 7.64 0.95 -7.61
CA ALA A 388 8.84 1.74 -7.30
C ALA A 388 9.76 1.96 -8.51
N SER A 389 9.71 1.09 -9.53
CA SER A 389 10.56 1.23 -10.72
C SER A 389 10.18 2.43 -11.60
N SER A 390 8.97 2.99 -11.43
CA SER A 390 8.54 4.20 -12.15
C SER A 390 9.08 5.50 -11.54
N ARG A 391 9.58 5.49 -10.30
CA ARG A 391 10.03 6.70 -9.56
C ARG A 391 11.03 7.58 -10.31
N PRO A 392 12.09 7.05 -10.96
CA PRO A 392 13.01 7.90 -11.74
C PRO A 392 12.30 8.67 -12.85
N GLY A 393 11.34 8.03 -13.53
CA GLY A 393 10.53 8.67 -14.56
C GLY A 393 9.59 9.74 -14.00
N VAL A 394 9.00 9.50 -12.83
CA VAL A 394 8.16 10.49 -12.12
C VAL A 394 8.97 11.73 -11.73
N VAL A 395 10.18 11.53 -11.17
CA VAL A 395 11.09 12.63 -10.81
C VAL A 395 11.54 13.40 -12.06
N ALA A 396 11.94 12.71 -13.13
CA ALA A 396 12.35 13.34 -14.37
C ALA A 396 11.22 14.18 -14.99
N ALA A 397 9.98 13.65 -14.97
CA ALA A 397 8.84 14.38 -15.48
C ALA A 397 8.47 15.60 -14.63
N ALA A 398 8.58 15.51 -13.30
CA ALA A 398 8.40 16.64 -12.40
C ALA A 398 9.47 17.73 -12.61
N LEU A 399 10.72 17.33 -12.84
CA LEU A 399 11.80 18.25 -13.20
C LEU A 399 11.53 18.97 -14.53
N LEU A 400 11.08 18.22 -15.55
CA LEU A 400 10.73 18.79 -16.85
C LEU A 400 9.55 19.77 -16.73
N PHE A 401 8.47 19.36 -16.06
CA PHE A 401 7.33 20.24 -15.82
C PHE A 401 7.75 21.50 -15.07
N GLY A 402 8.53 21.34 -14.01
CA GLY A 402 9.08 22.43 -13.23
C GLY A 402 9.95 23.40 -14.01
N ALA A 403 10.77 22.89 -14.93
CA ALA A 403 11.54 23.72 -15.85
C ALA A 403 10.64 24.56 -16.76
N VAL A 404 9.61 23.93 -17.34
CA VAL A 404 8.64 24.61 -18.21
C VAL A 404 7.86 25.68 -17.44
N ASP A 405 7.39 25.36 -16.24
CA ASP A 405 6.69 26.29 -15.34
C ASP A 405 7.59 27.47 -14.95
N ALA A 406 8.81 27.19 -14.51
CA ALA A 406 9.80 28.21 -14.15
C ALA A 406 10.12 29.17 -15.31
N VAL A 407 10.43 28.63 -16.50
CA VAL A 407 10.75 29.43 -17.68
C VAL A 407 9.55 30.25 -18.14
N THR A 408 8.38 29.61 -18.25
CA THR A 408 7.16 30.28 -18.72
C THR A 408 6.74 31.39 -17.76
N SER A 409 6.74 31.11 -16.45
CA SER A 409 6.39 32.10 -15.44
C SER A 409 7.39 33.25 -15.37
N THR A 410 8.70 32.99 -15.58
CA THR A 410 9.73 34.04 -15.62
C THR A 410 9.62 34.91 -16.87
N LEU A 411 9.34 34.33 -18.04
CA LEU A 411 9.17 35.10 -19.28
C LEU A 411 7.90 35.94 -19.30
N LEU A 412 6.85 35.48 -18.63
CA LEU A 412 5.52 36.11 -18.69
C LEU A 412 5.16 36.91 -17.44
N MET A 413 6.02 36.95 -16.41
CA MET A 413 5.74 37.72 -15.20
C MET A 413 5.62 39.21 -15.52
N ARG A 414 4.62 39.84 -14.94
CA ARG A 414 4.37 41.29 -15.05
C ARG A 414 4.73 42.02 -13.77
N ASN A 415 4.74 41.32 -12.65
CA ASN A 415 5.15 41.87 -11.37
C ASN A 415 6.54 41.36 -10.98
N LEU A 416 7.52 42.26 -11.00
CA LEU A 416 8.94 41.92 -10.82
C LEU A 416 9.38 41.91 -9.36
N THR A 417 8.64 42.58 -8.48
CA THR A 417 9.00 42.73 -7.07
C THR A 417 7.79 42.59 -6.16
N SER A 418 8.01 42.17 -4.93
CA SER A 418 6.97 42.18 -3.91
C SER A 418 7.59 42.33 -2.53
N GLY A 419 7.13 43.32 -1.77
CA GLY A 419 7.64 43.57 -0.42
C GLY A 419 9.11 44.01 -0.41
N GLY A 420 9.57 44.68 -1.48
CA GLY A 420 10.96 45.10 -1.64
C GLY A 420 11.93 44.01 -2.09
N LEU A 421 11.44 42.78 -2.34
CA LEU A 421 12.23 41.64 -2.82
C LEU A 421 11.92 41.32 -4.28
N ILE A 422 12.90 40.81 -5.02
CA ILE A 422 12.70 40.34 -6.39
C ILE A 422 11.83 39.08 -6.42
N ARG A 423 10.96 38.96 -7.43
CA ARG A 423 10.19 37.73 -7.70
C ARG A 423 11.05 36.74 -8.46
N VAL A 424 11.02 35.49 -8.03
CA VAL A 424 11.87 34.43 -8.56
C VAL A 424 11.01 33.18 -8.80
N PRO A 425 10.33 33.09 -9.97
CA PRO A 425 9.30 32.07 -10.20
C PRO A 425 9.83 30.65 -10.11
N PHE A 426 11.11 30.43 -10.47
CA PHE A 426 11.75 29.11 -10.37
C PHE A 426 11.89 28.59 -8.93
N LEU A 427 11.77 29.42 -7.89
CA LEU A 427 11.75 28.93 -6.50
C LEU A 427 10.50 28.16 -6.19
N TYR A 428 9.37 28.57 -6.79
CA TYR A 428 8.12 27.85 -6.64
C TYR A 428 8.27 26.42 -7.15
N PHE A 429 8.95 26.22 -8.28
CA PHE A 429 9.36 24.90 -8.76
C PHE A 429 10.16 24.12 -7.69
N LEU A 430 11.16 24.75 -7.07
CA LEU A 430 12.00 24.09 -6.07
C LEU A 430 11.20 23.68 -4.83
N ASP A 431 10.22 24.49 -4.40
CA ASP A 431 9.37 24.20 -3.24
C ASP A 431 8.61 22.88 -3.36
N PHE A 432 8.27 22.46 -4.58
CA PHE A 432 7.56 21.19 -4.81
C PHE A 432 8.46 20.05 -5.27
N VAL A 433 9.46 20.34 -6.10
CA VAL A 433 10.33 19.31 -6.65
C VAL A 433 11.37 18.85 -5.64
N ILE A 434 11.85 19.71 -4.75
CA ILE A 434 12.79 19.28 -3.70
C ILE A 434 12.16 18.24 -2.77
N PRO A 435 10.94 18.42 -2.22
CA PRO A 435 10.26 17.37 -1.48
C PRO A 435 10.16 16.04 -2.23
N LEU A 436 9.83 16.08 -3.52
CA LEU A 436 9.73 14.89 -4.37
C LEU A 436 11.09 14.20 -4.55
N VAL A 437 12.14 15.00 -4.78
CA VAL A 437 13.52 14.52 -4.93
C VAL A 437 14.00 13.93 -3.61
N VAL A 438 13.81 14.61 -2.48
CA VAL A 438 14.16 14.11 -1.13
C VAL A 438 13.42 12.81 -0.83
N PHE A 439 12.13 12.74 -1.17
CA PHE A 439 11.33 11.53 -1.04
C PHE A 439 11.88 10.37 -1.89
N SER A 440 12.34 10.65 -3.11
CA SER A 440 12.78 9.63 -4.06
C SER A 440 14.28 9.30 -4.00
N TRP A 441 15.09 10.18 -3.38
CA TRP A 441 16.55 10.18 -3.43
C TRP A 441 17.20 8.82 -3.14
N PRO A 442 16.79 8.07 -2.10
CA PRO A 442 17.44 6.80 -1.79
C PRO A 442 17.17 5.72 -2.85
N ASP A 443 16.10 5.82 -3.64
CA ASP A 443 15.79 4.85 -4.71
C ASP A 443 16.44 5.21 -6.06
N LEU A 444 16.99 6.42 -6.18
CA LEU A 444 17.67 6.85 -7.40
C LEU A 444 19.07 6.22 -7.48
N ARG A 445 19.41 5.64 -8.64
CA ARG A 445 20.79 5.24 -8.96
C ARG A 445 21.71 6.46 -8.98
N ARG A 446 23.01 6.27 -8.77
CA ARG A 446 24.02 7.36 -8.73
C ARG A 446 23.97 8.27 -9.96
N ALA A 447 23.81 7.70 -11.15
CA ALA A 447 23.67 8.48 -12.39
C ALA A 447 22.42 9.39 -12.38
N HIS A 448 21.26 8.87 -11.93
CA HIS A 448 20.04 9.65 -11.82
C HIS A 448 20.15 10.76 -10.77
N ARG A 449 20.86 10.51 -9.66
CA ARG A 449 21.11 11.56 -8.64
C ARG A 449 21.90 12.73 -9.21
N TRP A 450 22.96 12.45 -9.97
CA TRP A 450 23.73 13.49 -10.67
C TRP A 450 22.89 14.20 -11.73
N ALA A 451 22.08 13.47 -12.49
CA ALA A 451 21.17 14.07 -13.46
C ALA A 451 20.15 15.01 -12.81
N VAL A 452 19.59 14.65 -11.64
CA VAL A 452 18.68 15.51 -10.88
C VAL A 452 19.41 16.78 -10.42
N VAL A 453 20.61 16.66 -9.85
CA VAL A 453 21.39 17.83 -9.41
C VAL A 453 21.74 18.74 -10.58
N ALA A 454 22.21 18.17 -11.69
CA ALA A 454 22.55 18.92 -12.90
C ALA A 454 21.32 19.61 -13.50
N ALA A 455 20.17 18.92 -13.56
CA ALA A 455 18.93 19.49 -14.06
C ALA A 455 18.43 20.64 -13.17
N SER A 456 18.42 20.46 -11.84
CA SER A 456 18.05 21.53 -10.91
C SER A 456 18.98 22.74 -11.03
N ALA A 457 20.30 22.52 -11.14
CA ALA A 457 21.26 23.60 -11.35
C ALA A 457 21.04 24.33 -12.69
N ALA A 458 20.77 23.59 -13.77
CA ALA A 458 20.47 24.16 -15.08
C ALA A 458 19.18 25.00 -15.06
N ILE A 459 18.13 24.53 -14.38
CA ILE A 459 16.87 25.27 -14.23
C ILE A 459 17.08 26.56 -13.44
N VAL A 460 17.81 26.51 -12.32
CA VAL A 460 18.13 27.71 -11.54
C VAL A 460 18.98 28.69 -12.34
N ALA A 461 19.99 28.20 -13.07
CA ALA A 461 20.84 29.04 -13.92
C ALA A 461 20.04 29.69 -15.05
N ALA A 462 19.20 28.92 -15.75
CA ALA A 462 18.34 29.44 -16.81
C ALA A 462 17.32 30.44 -16.26
N GLY A 463 16.64 30.12 -15.15
CA GLY A 463 15.70 31.01 -14.49
C GLY A 463 16.36 32.33 -14.06
N THR A 464 17.55 32.26 -13.49
CA THR A 464 18.32 33.45 -13.08
C THR A 464 18.75 34.28 -14.29
N ALA A 465 19.19 33.64 -15.37
CA ALA A 465 19.58 34.34 -16.60
C ALA A 465 18.40 35.02 -17.32
N LEU A 466 17.19 34.52 -17.12
CA LEU A 466 15.95 35.09 -17.67
C LEU A 466 15.35 36.20 -16.79
N LEU A 467 15.87 36.44 -15.57
CA LEU A 467 15.39 37.53 -14.73
C LEU A 467 15.73 38.89 -15.38
N PRO A 468 14.80 39.85 -15.34
CA PRO A 468 15.03 41.18 -15.90
C PRO A 468 16.05 42.00 -15.11
N ALA A 469 16.31 41.63 -13.85
CA ALA A 469 17.37 42.21 -13.02
C ALA A 469 18.07 41.10 -12.23
N PRO A 470 19.39 41.22 -12.01
CA PRO A 470 20.13 40.24 -11.22
C PRO A 470 19.68 40.29 -9.75
N PRO A 471 19.59 39.13 -9.07
CA PRO A 471 19.24 39.07 -7.65
C PRO A 471 20.33 39.72 -6.79
N GLN A 472 19.92 40.45 -5.75
CA GLN A 472 20.81 41.05 -4.77
C GLN A 472 21.05 40.09 -3.59
N PRO A 473 22.11 40.27 -2.79
CA PRO A 473 22.37 39.40 -1.63
C PRO A 473 21.19 39.30 -0.65
N ARG A 474 20.43 40.39 -0.48
CA ARG A 474 19.21 40.40 0.36
C ARG A 474 18.10 39.49 -0.17
N ASP A 475 18.04 39.29 -1.49
CA ASP A 475 17.03 38.45 -2.10
C ASP A 475 17.28 36.98 -1.79
N LEU A 476 18.51 36.56 -1.46
CA LEU A 476 18.83 35.16 -1.12
C LEU A 476 18.02 34.59 0.05
N VAL A 477 17.40 35.44 0.88
CA VAL A 477 16.50 35.02 1.97
C VAL A 477 15.35 34.13 1.46
N ILE A 478 14.92 34.32 0.21
CA ILE A 478 13.86 33.53 -0.42
C ILE A 478 14.20 32.03 -0.54
N LEU A 479 15.50 31.66 -0.51
CA LEU A 479 15.95 30.26 -0.51
C LEU A 479 15.59 29.51 0.78
N VAL A 480 15.10 30.21 1.80
CA VAL A 480 14.60 29.60 3.03
C VAL A 480 13.42 28.65 2.75
N TRP A 481 12.56 28.98 1.77
CA TRP A 481 11.42 28.16 1.37
C TRP A 481 11.82 26.76 0.90
N PRO A 482 12.64 26.61 -0.16
CA PRO A 482 13.01 25.30 -0.66
C PRO A 482 13.79 24.48 0.38
N ALA A 483 14.66 25.13 1.18
CA ALA A 483 15.41 24.45 2.23
C ALA A 483 14.47 23.84 3.30
N ILE A 484 13.46 24.58 3.71
CA ILE A 484 12.50 24.14 4.73
C ILE A 484 11.57 23.05 4.20
N PHE A 485 11.13 23.14 2.94
CA PHE A 485 10.39 22.06 2.29
C PHE A 485 11.24 20.79 2.16
N ALA A 486 12.55 20.92 1.88
CA ALA A 486 13.49 19.80 1.88
C ALA A 486 13.54 19.11 3.26
N VAL A 487 13.77 19.90 4.33
CA VAL A 487 13.81 19.39 5.70
C VAL A 487 12.46 18.77 6.08
N GLY A 488 11.35 19.37 5.66
CA GLY A 488 10.00 18.92 5.98
C GLY A 488 9.66 17.58 5.33
N ALA A 489 10.16 17.37 4.12
CA ALA A 489 10.04 16.10 3.41
C ALA A 489 10.90 14.99 4.05
N THR A 490 11.93 15.33 4.84
CA THR A 490 12.75 14.31 5.52
C THR A 490 11.93 13.53 6.54
N GLY A 491 11.98 12.20 6.41
CA GLY A 491 11.28 11.28 7.31
C GLY A 491 9.82 10.99 6.96
N VAL A 492 9.16 11.79 6.08
CA VAL A 492 7.79 11.48 5.59
C VAL A 492 7.77 10.11 4.93
N ARG A 493 8.75 9.83 4.07
CA ARG A 493 8.94 8.51 3.46
C ARG A 493 9.11 7.40 4.48
N THR A 494 9.94 7.61 5.49
CA THR A 494 10.21 6.58 6.51
C THR A 494 8.95 6.26 7.29
N MET A 495 8.11 7.26 7.58
CA MET A 495 6.81 7.07 8.21
C MET A 495 5.85 6.29 7.31
N LEU A 496 5.68 6.70 6.05
CA LEU A 496 4.80 5.97 5.11
C LEU A 496 5.26 4.54 4.86
N ARG A 497 6.57 4.28 4.85
CA ARG A 497 7.13 2.93 4.75
C ARG A 497 6.84 2.08 5.98
N ARG A 498 6.88 2.67 7.18
CA ARG A 498 6.52 1.98 8.43
C ARG A 498 5.04 1.63 8.42
N ASP A 499 4.16 2.58 8.13
CA ASP A 499 2.71 2.34 8.02
C ASP A 499 2.37 1.29 6.97
N ALA A 500 3.02 1.35 5.80
CA ALA A 500 2.86 0.33 4.78
C ALA A 500 3.32 -1.04 5.27
N ALA A 501 4.48 -1.13 5.92
CA ALA A 501 5.00 -2.38 6.47
C ALA A 501 4.10 -2.95 7.58
N ASP A 502 3.54 -2.10 8.44
CA ASP A 502 2.61 -2.51 9.50
C ASP A 502 1.30 -3.05 8.91
N LEU A 503 0.76 -2.39 7.87
CA LEU A 503 -0.40 -2.87 7.13
C LEU A 503 -0.11 -4.19 6.41
N ASP A 504 1.02 -4.29 5.72
CA ASP A 504 1.44 -5.50 5.00
C ASP A 504 1.63 -6.68 5.99
N ALA A 505 2.20 -6.42 7.17
CA ALA A 505 2.33 -7.40 8.23
C ALA A 505 0.97 -7.86 8.77
N LEU A 506 0.00 -6.94 8.92
CA LEU A 506 -1.37 -7.27 9.31
C LEU A 506 -2.06 -8.15 8.25
N ILE A 507 -1.96 -7.78 6.97
CA ILE A 507 -2.52 -8.55 5.85
C ILE A 507 -1.90 -9.95 5.80
N ALA A 508 -0.57 -10.06 5.94
CA ALA A 508 0.12 -11.34 5.96
C ALA A 508 -0.33 -12.24 7.13
N ARG A 509 -0.55 -11.67 8.32
CA ARG A 509 -1.10 -12.42 9.47
C ARG A 509 -2.51 -12.94 9.19
N ARG A 510 -3.38 -12.10 8.61
CA ARG A 510 -4.75 -12.50 8.20
C ARG A 510 -4.73 -13.60 7.15
N ARG A 511 -3.86 -13.48 6.14
CA ARG A 511 -3.69 -14.51 5.10
C ARG A 511 -3.28 -15.85 5.70
N ARG A 512 -2.26 -15.89 6.57
CA ARG A 512 -1.83 -17.13 7.26
C ARG A 512 -2.92 -17.72 8.17
N ALA A 513 -3.76 -16.87 8.78
CA ALA A 513 -4.91 -17.34 9.55
C ALA A 513 -5.95 -18.00 8.63
N ALA A 514 -6.31 -17.35 7.52
CA ALA A 514 -7.21 -17.89 6.50
C ALA A 514 -6.73 -19.22 5.92
N GLU A 515 -5.42 -19.33 5.62
CA GLU A 515 -4.82 -20.57 5.10
C GLU A 515 -5.00 -21.73 6.09
N ARG A 516 -4.74 -21.49 7.37
CA ARG A 516 -4.85 -22.54 8.41
C ARG A 516 -6.30 -22.92 8.67
N GLU A 517 -7.19 -21.93 8.80
CA GLU A 517 -8.61 -22.16 9.04
C GLU A 517 -9.29 -22.84 7.85
N GLY A 518 -9.04 -22.33 6.63
CA GLY A 518 -9.55 -22.91 5.39
C GLY A 518 -9.11 -24.37 5.25
N HIS A 519 -7.82 -24.66 5.45
CA HIS A 519 -7.30 -26.02 5.39
C HIS A 519 -7.94 -26.95 6.44
N ALA A 520 -8.04 -26.51 7.70
CA ALA A 520 -8.68 -27.28 8.76
C ALA A 520 -10.17 -27.56 8.45
N ARG A 521 -10.89 -26.54 8.00
CA ARG A 521 -12.30 -26.64 7.61
C ARG A 521 -12.52 -27.59 6.44
N GLY A 522 -11.67 -27.50 5.41
CA GLY A 522 -11.71 -28.42 4.28
C GLY A 522 -11.53 -29.88 4.70
N ARG A 523 -10.59 -30.17 5.60
CA ARG A 523 -10.42 -31.53 6.15
C ARG A 523 -11.65 -32.00 6.94
N ALA A 524 -12.19 -31.14 7.80
CA ALA A 524 -13.37 -31.45 8.61
C ALA A 524 -14.59 -31.79 7.74
N GLU A 525 -14.81 -31.06 6.65
CA GLU A 525 -15.90 -31.31 5.71
C GLU A 525 -15.80 -32.68 5.03
N VAL A 526 -14.58 -33.12 4.68
CA VAL A 526 -14.39 -34.48 4.12
C VAL A 526 -14.70 -35.54 5.18
N PHE A 527 -14.24 -35.35 6.42
CA PHE A 527 -14.55 -36.29 7.50
C PHE A 527 -16.06 -36.39 7.76
N GLU A 528 -16.76 -35.26 7.78
CA GLU A 528 -18.22 -35.24 7.94
C GLU A 528 -18.93 -35.93 6.77
N LEU A 529 -18.46 -35.70 5.54
CA LEU A 529 -19.03 -36.34 4.35
C LEU A 529 -18.84 -37.86 4.39
N VAL A 530 -17.65 -38.34 4.77
CA VAL A 530 -17.36 -39.77 4.93
C VAL A 530 -18.15 -40.37 6.07
N GLU A 531 -18.32 -39.66 7.19
CA GLU A 531 -19.14 -40.14 8.30
C GLU A 531 -20.61 -40.30 7.90
N ARG A 532 -21.17 -39.37 7.12
CA ARG A 532 -22.52 -39.51 6.54
C ARG A 532 -22.62 -40.70 5.60
N ASP A 533 -21.61 -40.92 4.75
CA ASP A 533 -21.57 -42.08 3.84
C ASP A 533 -21.51 -43.41 4.59
N VAL A 534 -20.69 -43.49 5.64
CA VAL A 534 -20.59 -44.66 6.53
C VAL A 534 -21.92 -44.94 7.23
N ARG A 535 -22.59 -43.92 7.77
CA ARG A 535 -23.92 -44.09 8.39
C ARG A 535 -24.96 -44.58 7.38
N ALA A 536 -24.93 -44.09 6.15
CA ALA A 536 -25.82 -44.55 5.09
C ALA A 536 -25.54 -46.01 4.71
N ALA A 537 -24.26 -46.41 4.64
CA ALA A 537 -23.84 -47.79 4.42
C ALA A 537 -24.30 -48.72 5.57
N GLU A 538 -24.19 -48.28 6.83
CA GLU A 538 -24.66 -49.02 8.00
C GLU A 538 -26.18 -49.20 8.02
N GLU A 539 -26.93 -48.15 7.71
CA GLU A 539 -28.39 -48.22 7.59
C GLU A 539 -28.79 -49.20 6.49
N ARG A 540 -28.13 -49.13 5.32
CA ARG A 540 -28.37 -50.09 4.23
C ARG A 540 -28.07 -51.53 4.64
N LEU A 541 -26.93 -51.76 5.30
CA LEU A 541 -26.55 -53.08 5.81
C LEU A 541 -27.58 -53.62 6.80
N ARG A 542 -28.13 -52.77 7.68
CA ARG A 542 -29.21 -53.15 8.61
C ARG A 542 -30.50 -53.49 7.88
N GLN A 543 -30.90 -52.70 6.89
CA GLN A 543 -32.16 -52.89 6.16
C GLN A 543 -32.14 -54.11 5.23
N HIS A 544 -31.00 -54.45 4.64
CA HIS A 544 -30.89 -55.48 3.61
C HIS A 544 -30.13 -56.72 4.08
N ARG A 545 -29.90 -56.84 5.40
CA ARG A 545 -29.07 -57.89 6.00
C ARG A 545 -29.46 -59.29 5.53
N ASP A 546 -30.76 -59.55 5.44
CA ASP A 546 -31.31 -60.87 5.09
C ASP A 546 -31.22 -61.19 3.59
N THR A 547 -30.87 -60.20 2.76
CA THR A 547 -30.76 -60.32 1.30
C THR A 547 -29.31 -60.23 0.79
N ILE A 548 -28.37 -59.88 1.67
CA ILE A 548 -26.94 -59.83 1.37
C ILE A 548 -26.31 -61.15 1.84
N ASP A 549 -25.35 -61.68 1.08
CA ASP A 549 -24.60 -62.88 1.48
C ASP A 549 -24.02 -62.71 2.90
N PRO A 550 -24.23 -63.67 3.83
CA PRO A 550 -23.78 -63.56 5.22
C PRO A 550 -22.28 -63.26 5.38
N VAL A 551 -21.43 -63.80 4.50
CA VAL A 551 -19.98 -63.59 4.49
C VAL A 551 -19.66 -62.14 4.09
N LEU A 552 -20.33 -61.63 3.04
CA LEU A 552 -20.18 -60.24 2.61
C LEU A 552 -20.71 -59.25 3.65
N ALA A 553 -21.83 -59.57 4.30
CA ALA A 553 -22.40 -58.76 5.36
C ALA A 553 -21.47 -58.66 6.58
N ALA A 554 -20.84 -59.77 6.98
CA ALA A 554 -19.85 -59.79 8.06
C ALA A 554 -18.60 -58.97 7.70
N HIS A 555 -18.07 -59.12 6.47
CA HIS A 555 -16.92 -58.35 6.03
C HIS A 555 -17.23 -56.86 5.89
N ALA A 556 -18.43 -56.49 5.42
CA ALA A 556 -18.87 -55.10 5.36
C ALA A 556 -18.93 -54.47 6.76
N ALA A 557 -19.46 -55.19 7.76
CA ALA A 557 -19.51 -54.72 9.14
C ALA A 557 -18.11 -54.47 9.74
N GLU A 558 -17.16 -55.39 9.50
CA GLU A 558 -15.76 -55.25 9.91
C GLU A 558 -15.13 -53.99 9.29
N ARG A 559 -15.28 -53.81 7.97
CA ARG A 559 -14.73 -52.66 7.24
C ARG A 559 -15.32 -51.32 7.71
N LEU A 560 -16.62 -51.27 8.03
CA LEU A 560 -17.26 -50.07 8.58
C LEU A 560 -16.71 -49.74 9.98
N GLY A 561 -16.40 -50.75 10.80
CA GLY A 561 -15.69 -50.60 12.07
C GLY A 561 -14.30 -49.99 11.90
N ASP A 562 -13.50 -50.54 10.98
CA ASP A 562 -12.17 -50.02 10.65
C ASP A 562 -12.20 -48.55 10.20
N ILE A 563 -13.18 -48.19 9.36
CA ILE A 563 -13.34 -46.81 8.88
C ILE A 563 -13.66 -45.86 10.04
N ARG A 564 -14.54 -46.25 10.98
CA ARG A 564 -14.83 -45.45 12.18
C ARG A 564 -13.58 -45.22 13.02
N ASP A 565 -12.76 -46.24 13.22
CA ASP A 565 -11.52 -46.10 13.98
C ASP A 565 -10.48 -45.24 13.27
N ARG A 566 -10.43 -45.28 11.93
CA ARG A 566 -9.61 -44.36 11.12
C ARG A 566 -10.11 -42.91 11.25
N LEU A 567 -11.43 -42.67 11.18
CA LEU A 567 -12.03 -41.34 11.35
C LEU A 567 -11.73 -40.76 12.74
N ARG A 568 -11.88 -41.54 13.82
CA ARG A 568 -11.56 -41.08 15.18
C ARG A 568 -10.09 -40.68 15.34
N ARG A 569 -9.16 -41.49 14.82
CA ARG A 569 -7.72 -41.18 14.86
C ARG A 569 -7.38 -39.92 14.07
N ALA A 570 -7.95 -39.78 12.86
CA ALA A 570 -7.73 -38.62 12.01
C ALA A 570 -8.34 -37.33 12.60
N GLY A 571 -9.51 -37.43 13.23
CA GLY A 571 -10.16 -36.33 13.97
C GLY A 571 -9.34 -35.86 15.17
N ALA A 572 -8.85 -36.80 15.99
CA ALA A 572 -8.00 -36.48 17.16
C ALA A 572 -6.64 -35.86 16.78
N ALA A 573 -6.06 -36.24 15.63
CA ALA A 573 -4.86 -35.60 15.10
C ALA A 573 -5.13 -34.17 14.63
N SER A 574 -6.28 -33.95 13.99
CA SER A 574 -6.69 -32.63 13.50
C SER A 574 -6.99 -31.65 14.64
N ALA A 575 -7.68 -32.11 15.69
CA ALA A 575 -7.97 -31.31 16.89
C ALA A 575 -6.69 -30.85 17.62
N ARG A 576 -5.69 -31.75 17.73
CA ARG A 576 -4.38 -31.42 18.33
C ARG A 576 -3.59 -30.40 17.50
N ALA A 577 -3.65 -30.49 16.17
CA ALA A 577 -2.99 -29.52 15.29
C ALA A 577 -3.59 -28.11 15.41
N VAL A 578 -4.91 -28.01 15.63
CA VAL A 578 -5.61 -26.73 15.85
C VAL A 578 -5.32 -26.18 17.25
N GLY A 579 -5.40 -27.01 18.30
CA GLY A 579 -5.16 -26.58 19.68
C GLY A 579 -3.70 -26.21 20.00
N GLY A 580 -2.73 -26.93 19.44
CA GLY A 580 -1.29 -26.63 19.62
C GLY A 580 -0.84 -25.33 18.96
N ALA A 581 -1.59 -24.83 17.97
CA ALA A 581 -1.33 -23.57 17.29
C ALA A 581 -1.85 -22.34 18.06
N GLN A 582 -2.85 -22.50 18.94
CA GLN A 582 -3.36 -21.42 19.79
C GLN A 582 -2.52 -21.23 21.07
N GLY A 583 -1.86 -22.28 21.57
CA GLY A 583 -1.04 -22.23 22.80
C GLY A 583 0.38 -21.69 22.65
N ARG A 584 0.82 -21.32 21.44
CA ARG A 584 2.15 -20.72 21.18
C ARG A 584 2.00 -19.34 20.56
N THR A 585 1.45 -18.40 21.32
CA THR A 585 1.71 -16.98 21.08
C THR A 585 3.04 -16.65 21.77
N PRO A 586 4.09 -16.24 21.05
CA PRO A 586 5.28 -15.73 21.71
C PRO A 586 4.90 -14.45 22.48
N ALA A 587 5.28 -14.41 23.76
CA ALA A 587 5.14 -13.25 24.63
C ALA A 587 5.97 -12.07 24.11
#